data_AF-D2C4R7-F1
#
_entry.id   AF-D2C4R7-F1
#
_cell.length_a   1.000
_cell.length_b   1.000
_cell.length_c   1.000
_cell.angle_alpha   90.00
_cell.angle_beta   90.00
_cell.angle_gamma   90.00
#
_symmetry.space_group_name_H-M   'P 1'
#
loop_
_entity.id
_entity.type
_entity.pdbx_description
1 polymer ?
#
loop_
_entity_poly.entity_id
_entity_poly.type
_entity_poly.pdbx_seq_one_letter_code
_entity_poly.pdbx_strand_id
1 'polypeptide(L)'
;MRRLLLIMLALVVSSMFFAEFVDVYAYDGDPNNAKAFVSMGDSGYCNRHVWEIPMTLEVQVAQWVHWNLTGTKWTWFVRKPGTYVANCITATLQSNSDLEITFSGFDHLKYATGTSIDDTIEVDYAFGPQLPIPENIWTPAPELNYVSLLVPDSQILHNGVTYKLWNRIHVERCNSASTYRDSGIIILTLKNQKPWIDDEGDYVEDLEEYVNSQR
;
A
#
# COMPACT_ATOMS: atom_id res chain seq x y z
N MET A 1 -18.73 63.89 -24.61
CA MET A 1 -19.77 63.12 -23.89
C MET A 1 -19.24 61.71 -23.65
N ARG A 2 -18.94 61.38 -22.38
CA ARG A 2 -18.36 60.11 -21.92
C ARG A 2 -19.35 58.96 -22.16
N ARG A 3 -18.94 57.91 -22.87
CA ARG A 3 -19.64 56.62 -22.87
C ARG A 3 -19.19 55.85 -21.63
N LEU A 4 -20.09 55.64 -20.67
CA LEU A 4 -19.85 54.77 -19.53
C LEU A 4 -19.80 53.32 -20.01
N LEU A 5 -18.70 52.64 -19.69
CA LEU A 5 -18.60 51.18 -19.73
C LEU A 5 -19.28 50.65 -18.46
N LEU A 6 -20.38 49.91 -18.60
CA LEU A 6 -20.94 49.11 -17.51
C LEU A 6 -20.16 47.78 -17.47
N ILE A 7 -19.24 47.65 -16.51
CA ILE A 7 -18.66 46.36 -16.15
C ILE A 7 -19.69 45.66 -15.26
N MET A 8 -20.38 44.67 -15.81
CA MET A 8 -21.14 43.70 -15.01
C MET A 8 -20.13 42.83 -14.26
N LEU A 9 -19.91 43.17 -12.99
CA LEU A 9 -19.25 42.29 -12.04
C LEU A 9 -20.24 41.17 -11.70
N ALA A 10 -20.11 40.02 -12.36
CA ALA A 10 -20.80 38.81 -11.94
C ALA A 10 -20.19 38.39 -10.59
N LEU A 11 -20.85 38.77 -9.49
CA LEU A 11 -20.63 38.15 -8.19
C LEU A 11 -21.08 36.70 -8.32
N VAL A 12 -20.15 35.80 -8.61
CA VAL A 12 -20.32 34.40 -8.24
C VAL A 12 -20.26 34.39 -6.72
N VAL A 13 -21.43 34.49 -6.10
CA VAL A 13 -21.59 34.09 -4.70
C VAL A 13 -21.33 32.58 -4.74
N SER A 14 -20.07 32.19 -4.52
CA SER A 14 -19.78 30.85 -4.03
C SER A 14 -20.62 30.74 -2.77
N SER A 15 -21.70 29.97 -2.82
CA SER A 15 -22.40 29.53 -1.62
C SER A 15 -21.34 28.80 -0.82
N MET A 16 -20.76 29.48 0.17
CA MET A 16 -19.79 28.86 1.06
C MET A 16 -20.50 27.69 1.71
N PHE A 17 -20.12 26.50 1.26
CA PHE A 17 -20.57 25.26 1.84
C PHE A 17 -19.91 25.19 3.22
N PHE A 18 -20.70 25.39 4.27
CA PHE A 18 -20.18 25.33 5.64
C PHE A 18 -20.28 23.89 6.14
N ALA A 19 -19.13 23.30 6.41
CA ALA A 19 -18.98 22.07 7.18
C ALA A 19 -18.44 22.43 8.57
N GLU A 20 -19.08 21.92 9.62
CA GLU A 20 -18.68 22.15 11.00
C GLU A 20 -18.22 20.81 11.61
N PHE A 21 -17.02 20.78 12.17
CA PHE A 21 -16.54 19.62 12.92
C PHE A 21 -17.43 19.35 14.14
N VAL A 22 -17.72 18.08 14.37
CA VAL A 22 -18.44 17.63 15.57
C VAL A 22 -17.66 16.54 16.30
N ASP A 23 -17.83 16.47 17.61
CA ASP A 23 -17.19 15.47 18.45
C ASP A 23 -17.66 14.05 18.07
N VAL A 24 -16.69 13.13 17.97
CA VAL A 24 -16.95 11.71 17.72
C VAL A 24 -16.80 10.93 19.01
N TYR A 25 -17.79 10.08 19.29
CA TYR A 25 -17.77 9.15 20.42
C TYR A 25 -17.77 7.71 19.90
N ALA A 26 -16.93 6.87 20.50
CA ALA A 26 -16.82 5.46 20.15
C ALA A 26 -17.40 4.59 21.28
N TYR A 27 -18.36 3.72 20.95
CA TYR A 27 -18.78 2.65 21.86
C TYR A 27 -17.75 1.51 21.89
N ASP A 28 -17.01 1.33 20.78
CA ASP A 28 -15.88 0.40 20.61
C ASP A 28 -14.87 1.03 19.63
N GLY A 29 -13.58 0.75 19.83
CA GLY A 29 -12.47 1.36 19.07
C GLY A 29 -11.98 2.72 19.59
N ASP A 30 -11.05 3.32 18.85
CA ASP A 30 -10.49 4.65 19.16
C ASP A 30 -11.29 5.74 18.43
N PRO A 31 -11.92 6.71 19.13
CA PRO A 31 -12.65 7.80 18.48
C PRO A 31 -11.77 8.70 17.60
N ASN A 32 -10.43 8.71 17.80
CA ASN A 32 -9.51 9.47 16.93
C ASN A 32 -9.42 8.91 15.51
N ASN A 33 -9.82 7.66 15.30
CA ASN A 33 -9.88 7.03 13.98
C ASN A 33 -11.04 7.52 13.12
N ALA A 34 -11.87 8.44 13.61
CA ALA A 34 -12.99 8.99 12.88
C ALA A 34 -13.09 10.51 13.04
N LYS A 35 -13.49 11.18 11.97
CA LYS A 35 -13.81 12.61 11.94
C LYS A 35 -15.21 12.77 11.35
N ALA A 36 -15.99 13.66 11.93
CA ALA A 36 -17.37 13.89 11.51
C ALA A 36 -17.63 15.39 11.33
N PHE A 37 -18.44 15.70 10.33
CA PHE A 37 -18.89 17.04 10.03
C PHE A 37 -20.42 17.07 9.96
N VAL A 38 -21.00 18.18 10.40
CA VAL A 38 -22.37 18.55 10.07
C VAL A 38 -22.30 19.65 9.02
N SER A 39 -23.04 19.46 7.92
CA SER A 39 -23.05 20.40 6.81
C SER A 39 -24.47 20.49 6.22
N MET A 40 -24.66 21.40 5.26
CA MET A 40 -25.92 21.52 4.53
C MET A 40 -27.15 21.78 5.41
N GLY A 41 -26.98 22.63 6.44
CA GLY A 41 -28.07 23.09 7.28
C GLY A 41 -29.21 23.70 6.48
N ASP A 42 -30.43 23.37 6.86
CA ASP A 42 -31.66 23.86 6.24
C ASP A 42 -32.54 24.55 7.29
N SER A 43 -33.36 25.51 6.87
CA SER A 43 -34.22 26.28 7.76
C SER A 43 -35.53 26.66 7.07
N GLY A 44 -36.60 26.76 7.85
CA GLY A 44 -37.92 27.11 7.33
C GLY A 44 -38.77 27.87 8.36
N TYR A 45 -39.70 28.69 7.86
CA TYR A 45 -40.67 29.43 8.67
C TYR A 45 -41.97 29.63 7.88
N CYS A 46 -43.14 29.53 8.54
CA CYS A 46 -44.51 29.95 8.15
C CYS A 46 -45.57 28.99 8.74
N ASN A 47 -46.85 29.27 8.51
CA ASN A 47 -47.99 28.45 8.96
C ASN A 47 -48.23 27.19 8.12
N ARG A 48 -47.18 26.63 7.48
CA ARG A 48 -47.29 25.41 6.68
C ARG A 48 -47.54 24.21 7.60
N HIS A 49 -48.49 23.37 7.21
CA HIS A 49 -48.93 22.23 8.03
C HIS A 49 -47.92 21.07 8.06
N VAL A 50 -47.18 20.84 6.97
CA VAL A 50 -46.24 19.72 6.82
C VAL A 50 -44.93 20.22 6.19
N TRP A 51 -43.80 19.82 6.78
CA TRP A 51 -42.46 20.07 6.29
C TRP A 51 -41.79 18.74 5.97
N GLU A 52 -41.12 18.66 4.82
CA GLU A 52 -40.28 17.53 4.44
C GLU A 52 -38.85 18.04 4.40
N ILE A 53 -37.98 17.44 5.23
CA ILE A 53 -36.59 17.85 5.39
C ILE A 53 -35.73 16.64 5.01
N PRO A 54 -35.07 16.65 3.84
CA PRO A 54 -34.23 15.55 3.41
C PRO A 54 -32.96 15.49 4.26
N MET A 55 -32.58 14.28 4.68
CA MET A 55 -31.38 14.00 5.45
C MET A 55 -30.53 12.99 4.68
N THR A 56 -29.22 13.22 4.64
CA THR A 56 -28.23 12.29 4.07
C THR A 56 -27.19 12.00 5.14
N LEU A 57 -26.87 10.71 5.32
CA LEU A 57 -25.72 10.27 6.11
C LEU A 57 -24.72 9.64 5.14
N GLU A 58 -23.54 10.24 5.04
CA GLU A 58 -22.44 9.75 4.21
C GLU A 58 -21.28 9.32 5.10
N VAL A 59 -20.63 8.20 4.77
CA VAL A 59 -19.40 7.74 5.41
C VAL A 59 -18.40 7.37 4.31
N GLN A 60 -17.20 7.92 4.40
CA GLN A 60 -16.07 7.51 3.58
C GLN A 60 -15.07 6.77 4.46
N VAL A 61 -14.64 5.58 4.02
CA VAL A 61 -13.72 4.72 4.79
C VAL A 61 -12.36 4.72 4.11
N ALA A 62 -11.30 4.93 4.90
CA ALA A 62 -9.91 4.91 4.45
C ALA A 62 -9.46 3.48 4.15
N GLN A 63 -8.48 3.35 3.26
CA GLN A 63 -7.80 2.10 3.05
C GLN A 63 -6.82 1.86 4.20
N TRP A 64 -6.60 0.60 4.58
CA TRP A 64 -5.61 0.20 5.56
C TRP A 64 -4.91 -1.08 5.12
N VAL A 65 -3.70 -1.30 5.64
CA VAL A 65 -2.96 -2.54 5.47
C VAL A 65 -2.28 -2.93 6.77
N HIS A 66 -2.38 -4.22 7.09
CA HIS A 66 -1.61 -4.86 8.15
C HIS A 66 -0.75 -5.94 7.50
N TRP A 67 0.56 -5.87 7.74
CA TRP A 67 1.51 -6.79 7.14
C TRP A 67 2.54 -7.28 8.16
N ASN A 68 3.05 -8.48 7.95
CA ASN A 68 4.12 -9.06 8.76
C ASN A 68 5.02 -9.95 7.90
N LEU A 69 6.33 -9.90 8.14
CA LEU A 69 7.32 -10.77 7.51
C LEU A 69 8.03 -11.61 8.58
N THR A 70 8.16 -12.91 8.38
CA THR A 70 8.87 -13.79 9.34
C THR A 70 10.38 -13.55 9.40
N GLY A 71 10.93 -12.81 8.45
CA GLY A 71 12.33 -12.40 8.42
C GLY A 71 12.61 -11.47 7.25
N THR A 72 13.79 -10.85 7.25
CA THR A 72 14.25 -9.94 6.18
C THR A 72 15.65 -10.30 5.69
N LYS A 73 16.24 -11.40 6.18
CA LYS A 73 17.59 -11.84 5.82
C LYS A 73 17.66 -13.36 5.77
N TRP A 74 18.21 -13.87 4.67
CA TRP A 74 18.72 -15.25 4.60
C TRP A 74 20.21 -15.29 4.87
N THR A 75 20.67 -16.32 5.61
CA THR A 75 22.10 -16.60 5.79
C THR A 75 22.35 -18.07 5.50
N TRP A 76 23.21 -18.34 4.52
CA TRP A 76 23.53 -19.68 4.06
C TRP A 76 24.93 -20.09 4.52
N PHE A 77 25.08 -21.34 4.93
CA PHE A 77 26.38 -21.99 5.16
C PHE A 77 26.50 -23.15 4.18
N VAL A 78 27.40 -23.03 3.20
CA VAL A 78 27.44 -23.93 2.04
C VAL A 78 28.78 -24.63 1.92
N ARG A 79 28.76 -25.92 1.58
CA ARG A 79 29.94 -26.68 1.12
C ARG A 79 29.83 -26.89 -0.38
N LYS A 80 30.67 -26.19 -1.16
CA LYS A 80 30.63 -26.22 -2.63
C LYS A 80 30.95 -27.62 -3.21
N PRO A 81 30.45 -27.96 -4.42
CA PRO A 81 29.46 -27.24 -5.23
C PRO A 81 28.03 -27.79 -5.06
N GLY A 82 27.02 -27.03 -5.48
CA GLY A 82 25.64 -27.49 -5.58
C GLY A 82 24.61 -26.37 -5.76
N THR A 83 23.41 -26.77 -6.16
CA THR A 83 22.21 -25.91 -6.17
C THR A 83 21.37 -26.24 -4.95
N TYR A 84 21.06 -25.23 -4.14
CA TYR A 84 20.36 -25.39 -2.87
C TYR A 84 19.13 -24.49 -2.82
N VAL A 85 18.04 -25.01 -2.23
CA VAL A 85 16.75 -24.31 -2.09
C VAL A 85 16.38 -24.26 -0.61
N ALA A 86 15.96 -23.10 -0.10
CA ALA A 86 15.48 -22.96 1.29
C ALA A 86 14.03 -22.47 1.34
N ASN A 87 13.33 -23.02 2.34
CA ASN A 87 12.00 -22.57 2.74
C ASN A 87 12.07 -21.28 3.56
N CYS A 88 11.01 -20.49 3.49
CA CYS A 88 11.09 -19.08 3.13
C CYS A 88 10.61 -18.07 4.18
N ILE A 89 10.97 -16.80 3.93
CA ILE A 89 10.26 -15.65 4.48
C ILE A 89 8.78 -15.81 4.11
N THR A 90 7.94 -15.73 5.13
CA THR A 90 6.49 -15.80 5.02
C THR A 90 5.95 -14.40 5.24
N ALA A 91 5.16 -13.93 4.29
CA ALA A 91 4.45 -12.67 4.37
C ALA A 91 2.99 -12.93 4.73
N THR A 92 2.50 -12.30 5.78
CA THR A 92 1.06 -12.25 6.09
C THR A 92 0.57 -10.86 5.73
N LEU A 93 -0.46 -10.77 4.89
CA LEU A 93 -1.04 -9.51 4.41
C LEU A 93 -2.53 -9.49 4.73
N GLN A 94 -3.03 -8.35 5.18
CA GLN A 94 -4.43 -8.09 5.43
C GLN A 94 -4.76 -6.65 5.05
N SER A 95 -5.83 -6.42 4.30
CA SER A 95 -6.21 -5.08 3.84
C SER A 95 -7.67 -5.04 3.43
N ASN A 96 -8.26 -3.84 3.41
CA ASN A 96 -9.56 -3.55 2.80
C ASN A 96 -9.45 -2.96 1.38
N SER A 97 -8.29 -3.08 0.72
CA SER A 97 -8.08 -2.63 -0.66
C SER A 97 -7.05 -3.49 -1.40
N ASP A 98 -6.91 -3.21 -2.69
CA ASP A 98 -5.87 -3.82 -3.51
C ASP A 98 -4.48 -3.46 -2.98
N LEU A 99 -3.58 -4.45 -2.96
CA LEU A 99 -2.16 -4.25 -2.69
C LEU A 99 -1.35 -4.56 -3.94
N GLU A 100 -0.26 -3.82 -4.13
CA GLU A 100 0.75 -4.12 -5.15
C GLU A 100 2.10 -4.36 -4.47
N ILE A 101 2.76 -5.46 -4.83
CA ILE A 101 4.09 -5.82 -4.34
C ILE A 101 5.06 -5.73 -5.51
N THR A 102 6.09 -4.90 -5.35
CA THR A 102 7.18 -4.74 -6.32
C THR A 102 8.54 -4.91 -5.64
N PHE A 103 9.59 -5.02 -6.44
CA PHE A 103 10.94 -5.33 -5.98
C PHE A 103 11.94 -4.35 -6.59
N SER A 104 12.99 -4.01 -5.84
CA SER A 104 14.04 -3.13 -6.33
C SER A 104 15.40 -3.53 -5.76
N GLY A 105 16.45 -3.43 -6.57
CA GLY A 105 17.83 -3.65 -6.17
C GLY A 105 18.25 -5.10 -5.96
N PHE A 106 17.44 -6.09 -6.33
CA PHE A 106 17.83 -7.50 -6.24
C PHE A 106 18.84 -7.87 -7.36
N ASP A 107 19.91 -8.57 -6.99
CA ASP A 107 20.92 -9.11 -7.92
C ASP A 107 21.48 -10.44 -7.39
N HIS A 108 22.36 -11.08 -8.15
CA HIS A 108 23.15 -12.21 -7.71
C HIS A 108 24.14 -11.81 -6.60
N LEU A 109 24.48 -12.75 -5.72
CA LEU A 109 25.37 -12.45 -4.60
C LEU A 109 26.77 -12.15 -5.11
N LYS A 110 27.37 -11.06 -4.64
CA LYS A 110 28.74 -10.67 -4.99
C LYS A 110 29.72 -10.94 -3.86
N TYR A 111 30.92 -11.37 -4.23
CA TYR A 111 32.01 -11.64 -3.29
C TYR A 111 32.33 -10.39 -2.47
N ALA A 112 32.20 -10.48 -1.15
CA ALA A 112 32.19 -9.29 -0.30
C ALA A 112 33.59 -8.78 0.07
N THR A 113 34.66 -9.57 -0.09
CA THR A 113 35.99 -9.25 0.47
C THR A 113 37.16 -9.75 -0.40
N GLY A 114 37.94 -8.85 -1.00
CA GLY A 114 39.18 -9.21 -1.71
C GLY A 114 38.93 -9.65 -3.15
N THR A 115 39.70 -10.63 -3.63
CA THR A 115 39.61 -11.15 -5.01
C THR A 115 39.03 -12.56 -5.05
N SER A 116 38.17 -12.84 -6.01
CA SER A 116 37.67 -14.20 -6.30
C SER A 116 37.99 -14.58 -7.75
N ILE A 117 38.05 -15.89 -8.03
CA ILE A 117 38.10 -16.41 -9.40
C ILE A 117 36.72 -16.27 -10.04
N ASP A 118 35.70 -16.68 -9.31
CA ASP A 118 34.30 -16.45 -9.63
C ASP A 118 33.66 -15.69 -8.46
N ASP A 119 33.37 -14.42 -8.70
CA ASP A 119 32.90 -13.47 -7.69
C ASP A 119 31.37 -13.44 -7.55
N THR A 120 30.65 -14.30 -8.29
CA THR A 120 29.20 -14.27 -8.38
C THR A 120 28.61 -15.63 -7.97
N ILE A 121 27.57 -15.60 -7.13
CA ILE A 121 26.72 -16.76 -6.87
C ILE A 121 25.32 -16.41 -7.36
N GLU A 122 24.85 -17.12 -8.38
CA GLU A 122 23.53 -16.90 -8.94
C GLU A 122 22.43 -17.23 -7.91
N VAL A 123 21.36 -16.46 -7.95
CA VAL A 123 20.22 -16.55 -7.05
C VAL A 123 18.95 -16.46 -7.87
N ASP A 124 18.00 -17.35 -7.59
CA ASP A 124 16.63 -17.27 -8.08
C ASP A 124 15.64 -17.19 -6.92
N TYR A 125 14.48 -16.61 -7.19
CA TYR A 125 13.35 -16.53 -6.29
C TYR A 125 12.10 -17.15 -6.89
N ALA A 126 11.20 -17.68 -6.05
CA ALA A 126 9.92 -18.19 -6.49
C ALA A 126 8.83 -17.95 -5.45
N PHE A 127 7.60 -17.75 -5.93
CA PHE A 127 6.41 -17.67 -5.10
C PHE A 127 5.69 -19.01 -5.08
N GLY A 128 5.29 -19.51 -3.91
CA GLY A 128 4.50 -20.74 -3.85
C GLY A 128 4.23 -21.29 -2.46
N PRO A 129 3.13 -22.02 -2.26
CA PRO A 129 2.71 -22.45 -0.92
C PRO A 129 3.55 -23.60 -0.33
N GLN A 130 4.18 -24.44 -1.16
CA GLN A 130 4.95 -25.62 -0.72
C GLN A 130 5.96 -26.13 -1.78
N LEU A 131 6.89 -26.98 -1.34
CA LEU A 131 7.78 -27.76 -2.22
C LEU A 131 7.06 -28.98 -2.83
N PRO A 132 7.53 -29.48 -3.99
CA PRO A 132 8.58 -28.90 -4.83
C PRO A 132 8.06 -27.67 -5.59
N ILE A 133 8.89 -26.64 -5.68
CA ILE A 133 8.65 -25.47 -6.52
C ILE A 133 8.96 -25.90 -7.96
N PRO A 134 8.00 -25.81 -8.91
CA PRO A 134 8.24 -26.16 -10.30
C PRO A 134 9.45 -25.41 -10.90
N GLU A 135 10.22 -26.09 -11.73
CA GLU A 135 11.47 -25.52 -12.27
C GLU A 135 11.24 -24.24 -13.10
N ASN A 136 10.09 -24.14 -13.74
CA ASN A 136 9.74 -23.03 -14.63
C ASN A 136 9.18 -21.79 -13.91
N ILE A 137 9.10 -21.79 -12.58
CA ILE A 137 8.58 -20.64 -11.82
C ILE A 137 9.66 -19.86 -11.06
N TRP A 138 10.92 -20.28 -11.18
CA TRP A 138 12.05 -19.55 -10.66
C TRP A 138 12.34 -18.32 -11.50
N THR A 139 12.47 -17.18 -10.83
CA THR A 139 12.81 -15.89 -11.41
C THR A 139 14.23 -15.52 -10.97
N PRO A 140 15.18 -15.31 -11.89
CA PRO A 140 16.51 -14.83 -11.53
C PRO A 140 16.44 -13.53 -10.72
N ALA A 141 17.32 -13.36 -9.74
CA ALA A 141 17.29 -12.20 -8.84
C ALA A 141 17.26 -10.84 -9.56
N PRO A 142 18.05 -10.58 -10.62
CA PRO A 142 17.95 -9.34 -11.40
C PRO A 142 16.59 -9.12 -12.05
N GLU A 143 15.94 -10.20 -12.48
CA GLU A 143 14.64 -10.16 -13.17
C GLU A 143 13.48 -9.94 -12.19
N LEU A 144 13.68 -10.22 -10.90
CA LEU A 144 12.66 -9.97 -9.87
C LEU A 144 12.28 -8.48 -9.80
N ASN A 145 13.21 -7.58 -10.13
CA ASN A 145 12.98 -6.13 -10.18
C ASN A 145 11.94 -5.68 -11.23
N TYR A 146 11.56 -6.56 -12.17
CA TYR A 146 10.54 -6.30 -13.17
C TYR A 146 9.21 -7.00 -12.87
N VAL A 147 9.12 -7.69 -11.73
CA VAL A 147 7.90 -8.38 -11.29
C VAL A 147 7.03 -7.43 -10.48
N SER A 148 5.74 -7.37 -10.83
CA SER A 148 4.68 -6.77 -10.00
C SER A 148 3.65 -7.85 -9.68
N LEU A 149 3.28 -7.93 -8.39
CA LEU A 149 2.23 -8.82 -7.91
C LEU A 149 1.05 -7.99 -7.41
N LEU A 150 -0.09 -8.13 -8.08
CA LEU A 150 -1.35 -7.60 -7.60
C LEU A 150 -2.00 -8.59 -6.63
N VAL A 151 -2.36 -8.12 -5.44
CA VAL A 151 -3.19 -8.82 -4.48
C VAL A 151 -4.53 -8.09 -4.41
N PRO A 152 -5.57 -8.57 -5.11
CA PRO A 152 -6.83 -7.85 -5.23
C PRO A 152 -7.63 -7.89 -3.92
N ASP A 153 -8.41 -6.83 -3.72
CA ASP A 153 -9.42 -6.73 -2.67
C ASP A 153 -10.35 -7.95 -2.74
N SER A 154 -10.44 -8.64 -1.61
CA SER A 154 -11.19 -9.87 -1.49
C SER A 154 -11.42 -10.20 -0.03
N GLN A 155 -12.45 -10.99 0.24
CA GLN A 155 -12.69 -11.52 1.59
C GLN A 155 -11.49 -12.29 2.14
N ILE A 156 -10.70 -12.94 1.27
CA ILE A 156 -9.49 -13.66 1.67
C ILE A 156 -8.43 -12.67 2.18
N LEU A 157 -8.22 -11.56 1.48
CA LEU A 157 -7.31 -10.50 1.92
C LEU A 157 -7.82 -9.84 3.21
N HIS A 158 -9.12 -9.59 3.34
CA HIS A 158 -9.72 -9.02 4.56
C HIS A 158 -9.50 -9.92 5.78
N ASN A 159 -9.49 -11.24 5.59
CA ASN A 159 -9.28 -12.22 6.67
C ASN A 159 -7.80 -12.46 6.99
N GLY A 160 -6.88 -12.00 6.13
CA GLY A 160 -5.46 -12.27 6.21
C GLY A 160 -5.05 -13.43 5.30
N VAL A 161 -4.14 -13.16 4.37
CA VAL A 161 -3.57 -14.13 3.42
C VAL A 161 -2.08 -14.30 3.66
N THR A 162 -1.56 -15.49 3.36
CA THR A 162 -0.14 -15.80 3.53
C THR A 162 0.53 -16.12 2.20
N TYR A 163 1.65 -15.46 1.95
CA TYR A 163 2.54 -15.69 0.81
C TYR A 163 3.92 -16.16 1.28
N LYS A 164 4.63 -16.84 0.38
CA LYS A 164 5.91 -17.48 0.64
C LYS A 164 6.87 -17.16 -0.50
N LEU A 165 8.06 -16.65 -0.15
CA LEU A 165 9.11 -16.27 -1.09
C LEU A 165 10.34 -17.16 -0.92
N TRP A 166 10.48 -18.15 -1.78
CA TRP A 166 11.58 -19.11 -1.80
C TRP A 166 12.82 -18.50 -2.43
N ASN A 167 14.00 -18.92 -1.98
CA ASN A 167 15.26 -18.62 -2.65
C ASN A 167 16.04 -19.90 -3.00
N ARG A 168 16.73 -19.82 -4.14
CA ARG A 168 17.63 -20.84 -4.66
C ARG A 168 18.98 -20.21 -4.95
N ILE A 169 20.06 -20.87 -4.54
CA ILE A 169 21.43 -20.42 -4.80
C ILE A 169 22.18 -21.49 -5.61
N HIS A 170 23.03 -21.03 -6.53
CA HIS A 170 23.89 -21.89 -7.36
C HIS A 170 25.35 -21.67 -7.01
N VAL A 171 25.95 -22.62 -6.29
CA VAL A 171 27.33 -22.52 -5.83
C VAL A 171 28.22 -23.43 -6.67
N GLU A 172 29.11 -22.82 -7.43
CA GLU A 172 30.01 -23.50 -8.34
C GLU A 172 31.32 -23.96 -7.66
N ARG A 173 32.09 -24.76 -8.38
CA ARG A 173 33.41 -25.20 -7.94
C ARG A 173 34.40 -24.03 -7.87
N CYS A 174 34.25 -23.05 -8.77
CA CYS A 174 35.16 -21.91 -8.93
C CYS A 174 34.94 -20.79 -7.91
N ASN A 175 33.77 -20.73 -7.25
CA ASN A 175 33.54 -19.74 -6.19
C ASN A 175 34.59 -19.90 -5.07
N SER A 176 35.27 -18.80 -4.75
CA SER A 176 36.18 -18.74 -3.60
C SER A 176 35.43 -18.84 -2.28
N ALA A 177 36.08 -19.36 -1.24
CA ALA A 177 35.51 -19.42 0.10
C ALA A 177 35.52 -18.03 0.75
N SER A 178 34.35 -17.42 0.96
CA SER A 178 34.12 -16.28 1.85
C SER A 178 32.62 -15.97 1.87
N THR A 179 32.27 -14.77 2.33
CA THR A 179 30.93 -14.19 2.25
C THR A 179 30.66 -13.65 0.84
N TYR A 180 29.48 -13.99 0.31
CA TYR A 180 28.87 -13.32 -0.83
C TYR A 180 27.61 -12.62 -0.32
N ARG A 181 27.29 -11.44 -0.87
CA ARG A 181 26.16 -10.64 -0.40
C ARG A 181 25.52 -9.87 -1.55
N ASP A 182 24.22 -9.72 -1.43
CA ASP A 182 23.41 -8.75 -2.16
C ASP A 182 22.34 -8.16 -1.19
N SER A 183 21.67 -7.08 -1.57
CA SER A 183 20.56 -6.49 -0.81
C SER A 183 19.53 -5.83 -1.73
N GLY A 184 18.28 -6.26 -1.62
CA GLY A 184 17.14 -5.66 -2.31
C GLY A 184 16.04 -5.20 -1.36
N ILE A 185 15.04 -4.51 -1.92
CA ILE A 185 13.89 -3.93 -1.23
C ILE A 185 12.62 -4.55 -1.81
N ILE A 186 11.75 -5.06 -0.92
CA ILE A 186 10.36 -5.41 -1.26
C ILE A 186 9.50 -4.19 -0.93
N ILE A 187 8.74 -3.70 -1.90
CA ILE A 187 7.89 -2.52 -1.79
C ILE A 187 6.44 -2.98 -1.78
N LEU A 188 5.71 -2.65 -0.72
CA LEU A 188 4.27 -2.90 -0.59
C LEU A 188 3.53 -1.57 -0.78
N THR A 189 2.64 -1.51 -1.77
CA THR A 189 1.84 -0.32 -2.08
C THR A 189 0.37 -0.61 -1.80
N LEU A 190 -0.25 0.16 -0.93
CA LEU A 190 -1.69 0.18 -0.73
C LEU A 190 -2.32 1.04 -1.83
N LYS A 191 -3.18 0.45 -2.67
CA LYS A 191 -3.75 1.14 -3.83
C LYS A 191 -5.00 1.92 -3.43
N ASN A 192 -5.34 2.91 -4.27
CA ASN A 192 -6.58 3.68 -4.17
C ASN A 192 -6.78 4.39 -2.82
N GLN A 193 -5.68 4.82 -2.17
CA GLN A 193 -5.74 5.61 -0.95
C GLN A 193 -6.65 6.83 -1.15
N LYS A 194 -7.54 7.06 -0.19
CA LYS A 194 -8.42 8.23 -0.21
C LYS A 194 -7.59 9.51 -0.16
N PRO A 195 -7.95 10.55 -0.94
CA PRO A 195 -7.16 11.77 -1.05
C PRO A 195 -7.14 12.61 0.25
N TRP A 196 -8.03 12.31 1.20
CA TRP A 196 -8.08 12.91 2.53
C TRP A 196 -7.19 12.20 3.57
N ILE A 197 -6.40 11.22 3.13
CA ILE A 197 -5.31 10.62 3.90
C ILE A 197 -3.98 11.03 3.25
N ASP A 198 -3.01 11.45 4.05
CA ASP A 198 -1.67 11.84 3.59
C ASP A 198 -0.73 10.64 3.36
N ASP A 199 0.51 10.93 2.97
CA ASP A 199 1.53 9.91 2.65
C ASP A 199 2.04 9.17 3.91
N GLU A 200 1.86 9.76 5.09
CA GLU A 200 2.17 9.17 6.39
C GLU A 200 1.03 8.27 6.91
N GLY A 201 -0.17 8.39 6.34
CA GLY A 201 -1.35 7.62 6.71
C GLY A 201 -2.29 8.33 7.69
N ASP A 202 -2.10 9.63 7.91
CA ASP A 202 -2.89 10.48 8.78
C ASP A 202 -3.95 11.28 8.00
N TYR A 203 -4.89 11.91 8.73
CA TYR A 203 -5.84 12.85 8.12
C TYR A 203 -5.12 14.11 7.66
N VAL A 204 -5.43 14.59 6.45
CA VAL A 204 -4.98 15.91 5.97
C VAL A 204 -5.51 17.05 6.86
N GLU A 205 -4.78 18.16 6.90
CA GLU A 205 -5.14 19.32 7.74
C GLU A 205 -6.47 19.98 7.32
N ASP A 206 -6.80 19.95 6.04
CA ASP A 206 -7.94 20.61 5.37
C ASP A 206 -9.06 19.61 5.02
N LEU A 207 -9.34 18.68 5.93
CA LEU A 207 -10.29 17.58 5.73
C LEU A 207 -11.70 18.03 5.30
N GLU A 208 -12.13 19.23 5.71
CA GLU A 208 -13.42 19.82 5.32
C GLU A 208 -13.59 19.99 3.80
N GLU A 209 -12.50 20.13 3.03
CA GLU A 209 -12.55 20.27 1.56
C GLU A 209 -13.13 19.02 0.88
N TYR A 210 -13.09 17.88 1.57
CA TYR A 210 -13.61 16.60 1.08
C TYR A 210 -15.08 16.36 1.43
N VAL A 211 -15.71 17.27 2.19
CA VAL A 211 -17.15 17.24 2.45
C VAL A 211 -17.87 17.84 1.24
N ASN A 212 -18.65 17.02 0.53
CA ASN A 212 -19.30 17.40 -0.72
C ASN A 212 -20.82 17.64 -0.54
N SER A 213 -21.45 18.26 -1.54
CA SER A 213 -22.87 18.62 -1.51
C SER A 213 -23.79 17.61 -2.19
N GLN A 214 -23.31 16.42 -2.58
CA GLN A 214 -24.13 15.38 -3.19
C GLN A 214 -25.06 14.79 -2.11
N ARG A 215 -26.30 14.49 -2.50
CA ARG A 215 -27.35 13.94 -1.64
C ARG A 215 -28.00 12.75 -2.32
#